data_AF-A0A0R3WLD2-F1
#
_entry.id   AF-A0A0R3WLD2-F1
#
_cell.length_a   1.000
_cell.length_b   1.000
_cell.length_c   1.000
_cell.angle_alpha   90.00
_cell.angle_beta   90.00
_cell.angle_gamma   90.00
#
_symmetry.space_group_name_H-M   'P 1'
#
loop_
_entity.id
_entity.type
_entity.pdbx_description
1 polymer ?
#
loop_
_entity_poly.entity_id
_entity_poly.type
_entity_poly.pdbx_seq_one_letter_code
_entity_poly.pdbx_strand_id
1 'polypeptide(L)'
;MDKSAAGTLAYDPSYDACEQDDPLGMISGAITDAQISASSYIDDGGWAINNCAPTNARPFLANGLAWCPKYKSSTEWLQIDLGVRATVRSARKRSSPFHSVDMAT
;
A
#
# COMPACT_ATOMS: atom_id res chain seq x y z
N MET A 1 23.94 19.85 -42.06
CA MET A 1 22.91 18.82 -42.19
C MET A 1 22.30 18.67 -40.83
N ASP A 2 21.02 19.00 -40.76
CA ASP A 2 20.11 19.04 -39.63
C ASP A 2 20.19 17.79 -38.73
N LYS A 3 20.11 18.01 -37.42
CA LYS A 3 19.57 17.01 -36.51
C LYS A 3 18.73 17.71 -35.46
N SER A 4 17.69 18.37 -35.95
CA SER A 4 16.58 18.85 -35.13
C SER A 4 15.61 17.69 -34.94
N ALA A 5 15.65 17.07 -33.77
CA ALA A 5 14.55 16.27 -33.25
C ALA A 5 14.54 16.39 -31.71
N ALA A 6 14.42 17.63 -31.23
CA ALA A 6 13.94 17.88 -29.88
C ALA A 6 12.47 17.46 -29.85
N GLY A 7 12.20 16.23 -29.43
CA GLY A 7 10.85 15.77 -29.13
C GLY A 7 10.29 16.67 -28.03
N THR A 8 9.45 17.61 -28.43
CA THR A 8 8.64 18.42 -27.53
C THR A 8 7.55 17.48 -27.02
N LEU A 9 7.88 16.65 -26.04
CA LEU A 9 6.84 16.08 -25.18
C LEU A 9 6.23 17.28 -24.47
N ALA A 10 4.98 17.59 -24.81
CA ALA A 10 4.21 18.59 -24.11
C ALA A 10 4.33 18.29 -22.61
N TYR A 11 4.81 19.28 -21.84
CA TYR A 11 4.82 19.20 -20.39
C TYR A 11 3.36 19.04 -19.95
N ASP A 12 3.00 17.83 -19.55
CA ASP A 12 1.70 17.53 -18.97
C ASP A 12 1.83 17.70 -17.45
N PRO A 13 1.31 18.80 -16.88
CA PRO A 13 1.41 19.08 -15.45
C PRO A 13 0.67 18.05 -14.59
N SER A 14 -0.11 17.15 -15.20
CA SER A 14 -0.76 16.03 -14.51
C SER A 14 0.24 15.05 -13.89
N TYR A 15 1.41 14.84 -14.52
CA TYR A 15 2.42 13.90 -14.01
C TYR A 15 3.19 14.44 -12.80
N ASP A 16 3.44 15.74 -12.72
CA ASP A 16 4.11 16.38 -11.56
C ASP A 16 3.19 16.55 -10.36
N ALA A 17 1.88 16.65 -10.59
CA ALA A 17 0.92 16.94 -9.53
C ALA A 17 0.85 15.87 -8.44
N CYS A 18 1.27 14.63 -8.74
CA CYS A 18 1.31 13.53 -7.77
C CYS A 18 2.68 13.37 -7.08
N GLU A 19 3.75 14.01 -7.58
CA GLU A 19 5.06 13.99 -6.91
C GLU A 19 5.13 15.01 -5.75
N GLN A 20 4.24 16.01 -5.76
CA GLN A 20 4.16 17.04 -4.73
C GLN A 20 3.14 16.75 -3.62
N ASP A 21 2.39 15.64 -3.71
CA ASP A 21 1.43 15.27 -2.67
C ASP A 21 2.13 14.57 -1.50
N ASP A 22 1.96 15.12 -0.30
CA ASP A 22 2.51 14.52 0.91
C ASP A 22 1.80 13.21 1.29
N PRO A 23 2.53 12.19 1.79
CA PRO A 23 1.93 10.95 2.25
C PRO A 23 1.02 11.18 3.46
N LEU A 24 -0.19 10.60 3.42
CA LEU A 24 -1.24 10.80 4.43
C LEU A 24 -0.99 10.14 5.80
N GLY A 25 0.21 9.61 6.07
CA GLY A 25 0.58 9.16 7.42
C GLY A 25 0.81 7.67 7.63
N MET A 26 0.66 6.83 6.61
CA MET A 26 0.89 5.37 6.76
C MET A 26 2.36 5.03 7.05
N ILE A 27 3.29 5.70 6.35
CA ILE A 27 4.74 5.50 6.47
C ILE A 27 5.30 6.27 7.68
N SER A 28 4.84 7.51 7.90
CA SER A 28 5.33 8.35 9.00
C SER A 28 4.81 7.91 10.37
N GLY A 29 3.79 7.06 10.43
CA GLY A 29 3.13 6.64 11.67
C GLY A 29 2.11 7.65 12.21
N ALA A 30 1.78 8.71 11.46
CA ALA A 30 0.74 9.66 11.86
C ALA A 30 -0.65 9.01 11.92
N ILE A 31 -0.91 8.03 11.04
CA ILE A 31 -2.03 7.10 11.20
C ILE A 31 -1.58 6.07 12.24
N THR A 32 -2.31 5.94 13.35
CA THR A 32 -1.99 5.00 14.43
C THR A 32 -2.47 3.58 14.14
N ASP A 33 -1.98 2.59 14.88
CA ASP A 33 -2.38 1.18 14.69
C ASP A 33 -3.87 0.94 14.99
N ALA A 34 -4.46 1.72 15.89
CA ALA A 34 -5.89 1.67 16.18
C ALA A 34 -6.76 2.11 15.00
N GLN A 35 -6.19 2.86 14.04
CA GLN A 35 -6.86 3.34 12.85
C GLN A 35 -6.73 2.36 11.66
N ILE A 36 -6.07 1.23 11.85
CA ILE A 36 -5.88 0.21 10.82
C ILE A 36 -6.71 -1.02 11.20
N SER A 37 -7.71 -1.34 10.40
CA SER A 37 -8.61 -2.48 10.63
C SER A 37 -8.75 -3.31 9.36
N ALA A 38 -9.16 -4.57 9.51
CA ALA A 38 -9.41 -5.46 8.39
C ALA A 38 -10.60 -6.36 8.68
N SER A 39 -11.17 -6.96 7.63
CA SER A 39 -12.20 -7.99 7.73
C SER A 39 -11.72 -9.20 8.54
N SER A 40 -10.49 -9.64 8.26
CA SER A 40 -9.86 -10.77 8.92
C SER A 40 -8.35 -10.71 8.72
N TYR A 41 -7.62 -11.53 9.46
CA TYR A 41 -6.21 -11.77 9.24
C TYR A 41 -5.80 -13.14 9.79
N ILE A 42 -4.67 -13.65 9.32
CA ILE A 42 -4.05 -14.85 9.89
C ILE A 42 -3.32 -14.44 11.17
N ASP A 43 -3.83 -14.88 12.32
CA ASP A 43 -3.28 -14.68 13.66
C ASP A 43 -2.22 -15.74 14.01
N ASP A 44 -2.44 -16.98 13.59
CA ASP A 44 -1.51 -18.10 13.72
C ASP A 44 -1.50 -18.95 12.43
N GLY A 45 -0.37 -18.98 11.73
CA GLY A 45 -0.18 -19.80 10.52
C GLY A 45 0.96 -20.81 10.66
N GLY A 46 1.35 -21.16 11.88
CA GLY A 46 2.43 -22.11 12.15
C GLY A 46 3.80 -21.62 11.66
N TRP A 47 4.67 -22.54 11.23
CA TRP A 47 6.10 -22.28 10.96
C TRP A 47 6.39 -21.27 9.83
N ALA A 48 5.39 -20.92 9.01
CA ALA A 48 5.55 -20.10 7.81
C ALA A 48 4.92 -18.70 7.90
N ILE A 49 4.01 -18.45 8.86
CA ILE A 49 3.31 -17.17 9.01
C ILE A 49 3.18 -16.86 10.50
N ASN A 50 4.07 -16.02 11.00
CA ASN A 50 3.94 -15.44 12.34
C ASN A 50 3.24 -14.09 12.18
N ASN A 51 1.93 -14.06 12.47
CA ASN A 51 1.13 -12.85 12.65
C ASN A 51 1.04 -11.88 11.44
N CYS A 52 -0.06 -11.97 10.69
CA CYS A 52 -0.42 -11.08 9.57
C CYS A 52 -1.32 -9.91 9.99
N ALA A 53 -1.17 -9.39 11.21
CA ALA A 53 -2.02 -8.32 11.73
C ALA A 53 -2.20 -7.15 10.73
N PRO A 54 -3.35 -6.46 10.73
CA PRO A 54 -3.60 -5.31 9.87
C PRO A 54 -2.53 -4.22 9.97
N THR A 55 -1.92 -4.05 11.15
CA THR A 55 -0.82 -3.10 11.39
C THR A 55 0.41 -3.36 10.52
N ASN A 56 0.60 -4.60 10.04
CA ASN A 56 1.65 -4.95 9.07
C ASN A 56 1.36 -4.45 7.65
N ALA A 57 0.20 -3.83 7.38
CA ALA A 57 -0.09 -3.22 6.08
C ALA A 57 0.69 -1.93 5.81
N ARG A 58 1.45 -1.42 6.79
CA ARG A 58 2.27 -0.22 6.61
C ARG A 58 3.41 -0.49 5.62
N PRO A 59 3.58 0.36 4.59
CA PRO A 59 4.71 0.22 3.67
C PRO A 59 6.04 0.44 4.40
N PHE A 60 7.06 -0.32 4.00
CA PHE A 60 8.45 -0.17 4.48
C PHE A 60 8.68 -0.51 5.96
N LEU A 61 7.81 -1.29 6.59
CA LEU A 61 8.13 -1.89 7.88
C LEU A 61 9.36 -2.80 7.79
N ALA A 62 10.24 -2.69 8.79
CA ALA A 62 11.47 -3.47 8.88
C ALA A 62 11.23 -4.95 9.22
N ASN A 63 10.05 -5.31 9.72
CA ASN A 63 9.71 -6.68 10.11
C ASN A 63 9.50 -7.63 8.92
N GLY A 64 9.40 -7.11 7.69
CA GLY A 64 9.21 -7.90 6.48
C GLY A 64 7.83 -8.56 6.35
N LEU A 65 6.91 -8.25 7.26
CA LEU A 65 5.56 -8.79 7.28
C LEU A 65 4.60 -7.90 6.48
N ALA A 66 3.47 -8.47 6.09
CA ALA A 66 2.36 -7.76 5.46
C ALA A 66 1.04 -8.19 6.13
N TRP A 67 -0.03 -7.43 5.90
CA TRP A 67 -1.37 -7.94 6.16
C TRP A 67 -1.70 -9.06 5.17
N CYS A 68 -2.27 -10.14 5.68
CA CYS A 68 -2.81 -11.22 4.87
C CYS A 68 -4.19 -11.64 5.42
N PRO A 69 -5.24 -11.68 4.57
CA PRO A 69 -6.57 -12.07 5.01
C PRO A 69 -6.60 -13.55 5.39
N LYS A 70 -7.50 -13.91 6.31
CA LYS A 70 -7.69 -15.31 6.73
C LYS A 70 -8.27 -16.18 5.63
N TYR A 71 -9.11 -15.60 4.77
CA TYR A 71 -9.78 -16.29 3.68
C TYR A 71 -9.34 -15.74 2.33
N LYS A 72 -9.21 -16.62 1.34
CA LYS A 72 -9.03 -16.22 -0.07
C LYS A 72 -10.38 -15.84 -0.66
N SER A 73 -10.87 -14.65 -0.32
CA SER A 73 -12.16 -14.14 -0.76
C SER A 73 -12.05 -12.72 -1.29
N SER A 74 -12.86 -12.37 -2.29
CA SER A 74 -13.00 -11.00 -2.80
C SER A 74 -13.72 -10.06 -1.83
N THR A 75 -14.31 -10.61 -0.76
CA THR A 75 -14.99 -9.84 0.30
C THR A 75 -14.05 -9.34 1.38
N GLU A 76 -12.78 -9.74 1.35
CA GLU A 76 -11.79 -9.31 2.32
C GLU A 76 -11.38 -7.86 2.08
N TRP A 77 -11.24 -7.11 3.16
CA TRP A 77 -10.94 -5.69 3.10
C TRP A 77 -9.94 -5.28 4.18
N LEU A 78 -9.22 -4.22 3.88
CA LEU A 78 -8.34 -3.49 4.80
C LEU A 78 -8.79 -2.03 4.79
N GLN A 79 -9.13 -1.50 5.96
CA GLN A 79 -9.62 -0.15 6.16
C GLN A 79 -8.61 0.67 6.94
N ILE A 80 -8.39 1.89 6.47
CA ILE A 80 -7.54 2.88 7.09
C ILE A 80 -8.40 4.08 7.46
N ASP A 81 -8.53 4.37 8.75
CA ASP A 81 -9.22 5.57 9.24
C ASP A 81 -8.25 6.75 9.28
N LEU A 82 -8.50 7.76 8.44
CA LEU A 82 -7.65 8.95 8.38
C LEU A 82 -7.89 9.91 9.56
N GLY A 83 -9.00 9.77 10.29
CA GLY A 83 -9.40 10.67 11.40
C GLY A 83 -9.79 12.09 10.98
N VAL A 84 -9.43 12.50 9.76
CA VAL A 84 -9.77 13.79 9.15
C VAL A 84 -10.26 13.60 7.72
N ARG A 85 -11.03 14.55 7.22
CA ARG A 85 -11.44 14.56 5.82
C ARG A 85 -10.21 14.91 4.95
N ALA A 86 -9.78 13.97 4.13
CA ALA A 86 -8.68 14.16 3.18
C ALA A 86 -9.10 13.72 1.78
N THR A 87 -8.44 14.28 0.77
CA THR A 87 -8.59 13.84 -0.62
C THR A 87 -7.54 12.77 -0.90
N VAL A 88 -7.99 11.57 -1.25
CA VAL A 88 -7.10 10.45 -1.61
C VAL A 88 -6.91 10.46 -3.12
N ARG A 89 -5.68 10.72 -3.58
CA ARG A 89 -5.35 10.76 -5.01
C ARG A 89 -4.87 9.41 -5.54
N SER A 90 -4.07 8.70 -4.75
CA SER A 90 -3.56 7.38 -5.09
C SER A 90 -3.31 6.55 -3.83
N ALA A 91 -3.26 5.23 -3.99
CA ALA A 91 -2.91 4.28 -2.93
C ALA A 91 -1.72 3.43 -3.40
N ARG A 92 -0.65 3.41 -2.61
CA ARG A 92 0.56 2.61 -2.90
C ARG A 92 0.51 1.31 -2.12
N LYS A 93 0.68 0.19 -2.83
CA LYS A 93 0.74 -1.16 -2.26
C LYS A 93 2.18 -1.67 -2.32
N ARG A 94 2.57 -2.49 -1.34
CA ARG A 94 3.83 -3.24 -1.34
C ARG A 94 3.53 -4.68 -0.92
N SER A 95 3.99 -5.64 -1.71
CA SER A 95 3.95 -7.06 -1.35
C SER A 95 5.14 -7.40 -0.44
N SER A 96 4.94 -8.32 0.51
CA SER A 96 6.04 -8.96 1.21
C SER A 96 6.67 -10.02 0.29
N PRO A 97 8.01 -10.07 0.19
CA PRO A 97 8.67 -11.11 -0.62
C PRO A 97 8.45 -12.52 -0.04
N PHE A 98 8.08 -12.61 1.24
CA PHE A 98 7.83 -13.88 1.92
C PHE A 98 6.46 -14.50 1.60
N HIS A 99 5.53 -13.77 0.97
CA HIS A 99 4.15 -14.27 0.74
C HIS A 99 3.52 -13.81 -0.57
N SER A 100 4.30 -13.68 -1.66
CA SER A 100 3.74 -13.70 -3.01
C SER A 100 3.22 -15.11 -3.32
N VAL A 101 2.11 -15.50 -2.72
CA VAL A 101 1.24 -16.51 -3.31
C VAL A 101 0.53 -15.81 -4.45
N ASP A 102 0.91 -16.17 -5.68
CA ASP A 102 0.28 -15.70 -6.90
C ASP A 102 -1.24 -15.59 -6.70
N MET A 103 -1.77 -14.38 -6.86
CA MET A 103 -3.18 -14.20 -7.21
C MET A 103 -3.33 -14.64 -8.67
N ALA A 104 -3.27 -15.96 -8.90
CA ALA A 104 -3.65 -16.59 -10.14
C ALA A 104 -5.06 -17.15 -9.96
N THR A 105 -6.01 -16.58 -10.68
CA THR A 105 -6.98 -17.41 -11.40
C THR A 105 -6.39 -17.76 -12.75
#